data_AF-A0A161J365-F1
#
_entry.id   AF-A0A161J365-F1
#
_cell.length_a   1.000
_cell.length_b   1.000
_cell.length_c   1.000
_cell.angle_alpha   90.00
_cell.angle_beta   90.00
_cell.angle_gamma   90.00
#
_symmetry.space_group_name_H-M   'P 1'
#
loop_
_entity.id
_entity.type
_entity.pdbx_description
1 polymer ?
#
loop_
_entity_poly.entity_id
_entity_poly.type
_entity_poly.pdbx_seq_one_letter_code
_entity_poly.pdbx_strand_id
1 'polypeptide(L)'
;MKPAKIGIDAGGSLLKMAFEEQGQIHYKSYPIDELYSSMNWLKMTAADAPIALTGGKAEYLQNEFFQNARIVPEFESCGMGASYLMKQDGLSYENFLFISIGTGTSISLNNGGSISRVTGSGIGGGTLMGLGRLLTGEGDFSKLVSLAASGKAENADLLVKDIYSPFDSPLDGSLTASNFGKIKDDQVSKEDKAASLTSMIAETIVLLSTQAADQHQIEYIIYIGSTLRHNAPLKHLLEKYTAMLGKKPVFIQNGAYCGALGAMLSL
;
A
#
# COMPACT_ATOMS: atom_id res chain seq x y z
N MET A 1 23.16 18.94 -10.28
CA MET A 1 23.09 19.02 -11.76
C MET A 1 21.65 18.63 -12.14
N LYS A 2 21.23 18.57 -13.41
CA LYS A 2 19.84 18.19 -13.73
C LYS A 2 19.70 16.65 -13.67
N PRO A 3 18.59 16.10 -13.13
CA PRO A 3 18.34 14.67 -13.14
C PRO A 3 18.26 14.14 -14.58
N ALA A 4 18.75 12.93 -14.80
CA ALA A 4 18.83 12.30 -16.11
C ALA A 4 17.49 11.72 -16.58
N LYS A 5 16.65 11.25 -15.64
CA LYS A 5 15.31 10.69 -15.88
C LYS A 5 14.43 10.95 -14.67
N ILE A 6 13.14 11.19 -14.89
CA ILE A 6 12.17 11.34 -13.80
C ILE A 6 10.93 10.50 -14.09
N GLY A 7 10.51 9.72 -13.09
CA GLY A 7 9.21 9.07 -13.09
C GLY A 7 8.31 9.64 -12.00
N ILE A 8 7.03 9.84 -12.31
CA ILE A 8 6.05 10.45 -11.41
C ILE A 8 4.82 9.54 -11.33
N ASP A 9 4.45 9.13 -10.11
CA ASP A 9 3.17 8.48 -9.81
C ASP A 9 2.26 9.48 -9.10
N ALA A 10 1.23 9.93 -9.81
CA ALA A 10 0.24 10.88 -9.31
C ALA A 10 -1.03 10.13 -8.88
N GLY A 11 -1.00 9.62 -7.65
CA GLY A 11 -2.11 8.87 -7.06
C GLY A 11 -3.22 9.75 -6.45
N GLY A 12 -4.14 9.09 -5.74
CA GLY A 12 -5.29 9.76 -5.12
C GLY A 12 -4.95 10.64 -3.92
N SER A 13 -3.98 10.24 -3.09
CA SER A 13 -3.63 10.96 -1.85
C SER A 13 -2.20 11.51 -1.85
N LEU A 14 -1.30 10.91 -2.61
CA LEU A 14 0.12 11.29 -2.64
C LEU A 14 0.64 11.32 -4.07
N LEU A 15 1.45 12.31 -4.34
CA LEU A 15 2.37 12.38 -5.47
C LEU A 15 3.69 11.72 -5.07
N LYS A 16 4.20 10.79 -5.88
CA LYS A 16 5.51 10.16 -5.66
C LYS A 16 6.39 10.38 -6.88
N MET A 17 7.67 10.57 -6.66
CA MET A 17 8.65 10.78 -7.70
C MET A 17 9.88 9.92 -7.45
N ALA A 18 10.44 9.41 -8.55
CA ALA A 18 11.75 8.81 -8.62
C ALA A 18 12.58 9.63 -9.62
N PHE A 19 13.83 9.94 -9.26
CA PHE A 19 14.74 10.69 -10.14
C PHE A 19 16.11 10.00 -10.13
N GLU A 20 16.73 9.93 -11.29
CA GLU A 20 18.09 9.42 -11.44
C GLU A 20 19.09 10.58 -11.55
N GLU A 21 20.08 10.63 -10.65
CA GLU A 21 21.20 11.56 -10.71
C GLU A 21 22.51 10.78 -10.52
N GLN A 22 23.44 10.87 -11.47
CA GLN A 22 24.76 10.19 -11.42
C GLN A 22 24.69 8.67 -11.15
N GLY A 23 23.69 7.99 -11.71
CA GLY A 23 23.48 6.55 -11.51
C GLY A 23 22.89 6.17 -10.15
N GLN A 24 22.51 7.15 -9.34
CA GLN A 24 21.77 6.94 -8.09
C GLN A 24 20.31 7.32 -8.26
N ILE A 25 19.42 6.55 -7.63
CA ILE A 25 17.98 6.81 -7.64
C ILE A 25 17.59 7.47 -6.33
N HIS A 26 16.92 8.61 -6.43
CA HIS A 26 16.37 9.35 -5.30
C HIS A 26 14.84 9.31 -5.36
N TYR A 27 14.20 9.31 -4.19
CA TYR A 27 12.75 9.24 -4.05
C TYR A 27 12.23 10.44 -3.27
N LYS A 28 11.10 11.01 -3.70
CA LYS A 28 10.34 11.99 -2.90
C LYS A 28 8.84 11.74 -3.01
N SER A 29 8.13 12.13 -1.98
CA SER A 29 6.66 12.07 -1.93
C SER A 29 6.12 13.37 -1.38
N TYR A 30 5.02 13.84 -1.95
CA TYR A 30 4.32 15.04 -1.53
C TYR A 30 2.82 14.73 -1.35
N PRO A 31 2.16 15.38 -0.39
CA PRO A 31 0.70 15.44 -0.34
C PRO A 31 0.11 15.91 -1.68
N ILE A 32 -1.04 15.35 -2.08
CA ILE A 32 -1.60 15.65 -3.41
C ILE A 32 -2.13 17.09 -3.54
N ASP A 33 -2.41 17.75 -2.43
CA ASP A 33 -2.72 19.18 -2.33
C ASP A 33 -1.52 20.08 -2.69
N GLU A 34 -0.29 19.57 -2.55
CA GLU A 34 0.94 20.24 -2.99
C GLU A 34 1.29 19.95 -4.46
N LEU A 35 0.39 19.34 -5.24
CA LEU A 35 0.68 18.96 -6.62
C LEU A 35 1.13 20.16 -7.46
N TYR A 36 0.38 21.27 -7.45
CA TYR A 36 0.68 22.43 -8.29
C TYR A 36 2.06 23.04 -7.97
N SER A 37 2.37 23.27 -6.70
CA SER A 37 3.67 23.81 -6.28
C SER A 37 4.82 22.86 -6.63
N SER A 38 4.63 21.56 -6.40
CA SER A 38 5.62 20.51 -6.69
C SER A 38 5.94 20.40 -8.18
N MET A 39 4.91 20.43 -9.04
CA MET A 39 5.09 20.31 -10.49
C MET A 39 5.69 21.58 -11.12
N ASN A 40 5.31 22.77 -10.62
CA ASN A 40 5.95 24.03 -11.04
C ASN A 40 7.43 24.07 -10.66
N TRP A 41 7.77 23.67 -9.43
CA TRP A 41 9.16 23.57 -8.99
C TRP A 41 9.96 22.61 -9.88
N LEU A 42 9.38 21.45 -10.21
CA LEU A 42 10.02 20.46 -11.07
C LEU A 42 10.25 21.00 -12.49
N LYS A 43 9.24 21.67 -13.07
CA LYS A 43 9.33 22.31 -14.39
C LYS A 43 10.45 23.37 -14.45
N MET A 44 10.65 24.12 -13.38
CA MET A 44 11.72 25.13 -13.31
C MET A 44 13.12 24.51 -13.14
N THR A 45 13.23 23.43 -12.38
CA THR A 45 14.53 22.86 -11.96
C THR A 45 15.04 21.76 -12.89
N ALA A 46 14.14 21.05 -13.57
CA ALA A 46 14.43 19.89 -14.40
C ALA A 46 13.74 19.97 -15.78
N ALA A 47 13.63 21.17 -16.36
CA ALA A 47 12.90 21.45 -17.59
C ALA A 47 13.23 20.52 -18.79
N ASP A 48 14.47 20.05 -18.89
CA ASP A 48 14.96 19.24 -20.01
C ASP A 48 15.03 17.74 -19.70
N ALA A 49 14.65 17.34 -18.49
CA ALA A 49 14.72 15.93 -18.10
C ALA A 49 13.58 15.15 -18.79
N PRO A 50 13.84 13.97 -19.37
CA PRO A 50 12.81 13.03 -19.78
C PRO A 50 11.90 12.67 -18.59
N ILE A 51 10.59 12.79 -18.78
CA ILE A 51 9.58 12.53 -17.76
C ILE A 51 8.64 11.42 -18.22
N ALA A 52 8.39 10.45 -17.34
CA ALA A 52 7.33 9.47 -17.47
C ALA A 52 6.33 9.63 -16.32
N LEU A 53 5.05 9.52 -16.64
CA LEU A 53 3.93 9.74 -15.73
C LEU A 53 3.10 8.47 -15.60
N THR A 54 2.61 8.21 -14.40
CA THR A 54 1.67 7.15 -14.10
C THR A 54 0.72 7.54 -12.96
N GLY A 55 -0.21 6.67 -12.63
CA GLY A 55 -1.25 6.90 -11.63
C GLY A 55 -2.46 7.67 -12.20
N GLY A 56 -3.54 7.71 -11.43
CA GLY A 56 -4.84 8.23 -11.87
C GLY A 56 -4.87 9.70 -12.30
N LYS A 57 -3.84 10.50 -12.00
CA LYS A 57 -3.73 11.91 -12.45
C LYS A 57 -2.66 12.12 -13.54
N ALA A 58 -2.15 11.06 -14.17
CA ALA A 58 -1.10 11.15 -15.19
C ALA A 58 -1.49 12.03 -16.38
N GLU A 59 -2.69 11.84 -16.96
CA GLU A 59 -3.17 12.63 -18.11
C GLU A 59 -3.28 14.12 -17.77
N TYR A 60 -3.79 14.43 -16.58
CA TYR A 60 -3.86 15.80 -16.08
C TYR A 60 -2.46 16.43 -15.98
N LEU A 61 -1.48 15.71 -15.41
CA LEU A 61 -0.10 16.19 -15.33
C LEU A 61 0.55 16.40 -16.70
N GLN A 62 0.28 15.52 -17.66
CA GLN A 62 0.79 15.64 -19.01
C GLN A 62 0.26 16.92 -19.67
N ASN A 63 -1.05 17.15 -19.62
CA ASN A 63 -1.69 18.29 -20.27
C ASN A 63 -1.26 19.64 -19.66
N GLU A 64 -1.21 19.72 -18.32
CA GLU A 64 -0.97 20.98 -17.61
C GLU A 64 0.53 21.33 -17.49
N PHE A 65 1.38 20.33 -17.25
CA PHE A 65 2.78 20.58 -16.87
C PHE A 65 3.79 20.04 -17.88
N PHE A 66 3.58 18.82 -18.39
CA PHE A 66 4.59 18.07 -19.14
C PHE A 66 4.02 17.45 -20.42
N GLN A 67 3.75 18.28 -21.42
CA GLN A 67 3.07 17.89 -22.68
C GLN A 67 3.77 16.78 -23.45
N ASN A 68 5.10 16.67 -23.32
CA ASN A 68 5.91 15.66 -24.00
C ASN A 68 6.20 14.44 -23.12
N ALA A 69 5.65 14.36 -21.90
CA ALA A 69 5.92 13.24 -21.02
C ALA A 69 5.26 11.96 -21.53
N ARG A 70 5.91 10.82 -21.30
CA ARG A 70 5.34 9.50 -21.62
C ARG A 70 4.36 9.08 -20.52
N ILE A 71 3.14 8.66 -20.88
CA ILE A 71 2.24 8.02 -19.91
C ILE A 71 2.46 6.50 -19.95
N VAL A 72 2.53 5.89 -18.77
CA VAL A 72 2.71 4.45 -18.58
C VAL A 72 1.58 3.92 -17.70
N PRO A 73 0.97 2.78 -18.03
CA PRO A 73 -0.07 2.17 -17.19
C PRO A 73 0.42 1.95 -15.74
N GLU A 74 -0.44 2.24 -14.77
CA GLU A 74 -0.10 2.19 -13.33
C GLU A 74 0.34 0.81 -12.86
N PHE A 75 -0.37 -0.23 -13.28
CA PHE A 75 -0.08 -1.60 -12.84
C PHE A 75 1.24 -2.10 -13.43
N GLU A 76 1.50 -1.83 -14.71
CA GLU A 76 2.77 -2.15 -15.37
C GLU A 76 3.93 -1.40 -14.69
N SER A 77 3.76 -0.10 -14.44
CA SER A 77 4.75 0.71 -13.73
C SER A 77 5.04 0.15 -12.34
N CYS A 78 4.01 -0.17 -11.56
CA CYS A 78 4.17 -0.75 -10.23
C CYS A 78 4.91 -2.09 -10.28
N GLY A 79 4.57 -2.99 -11.21
CA GLY A 79 5.22 -4.29 -11.29
C GLY A 79 6.66 -4.21 -11.80
N MET A 80 6.98 -3.31 -12.74
CA MET A 80 8.36 -3.03 -13.16
C MET A 80 9.20 -2.50 -12.00
N GLY A 81 8.68 -1.51 -11.26
CA GLY A 81 9.37 -0.96 -10.09
C GLY A 81 9.54 -1.97 -8.97
N ALA A 82 8.53 -2.80 -8.70
CA ALA A 82 8.62 -3.87 -7.71
C ALA A 82 9.69 -4.90 -8.09
N SER A 83 9.70 -5.35 -9.36
CA SER A 83 10.69 -6.30 -9.86
C SER A 83 12.12 -5.74 -9.77
N TYR A 84 12.30 -4.46 -10.08
CA TYR A 84 13.59 -3.79 -9.95
C TYR A 84 14.07 -3.76 -8.49
N LEU A 85 13.21 -3.32 -7.56
CA LEU A 85 13.55 -3.21 -6.13
C LEU A 85 13.79 -4.58 -5.49
N MET A 86 12.99 -5.59 -5.83
CA MET A 86 13.22 -6.96 -5.40
C MET A 86 14.62 -7.45 -5.80
N LYS A 87 15.03 -7.18 -7.05
CA LYS A 87 16.36 -7.56 -7.53
C LYS A 87 17.47 -6.84 -6.76
N GLN A 88 17.28 -5.58 -6.37
CA GLN A 88 18.23 -4.85 -5.52
C GLN A 88 18.32 -5.47 -4.10
N ASP A 89 17.20 -5.96 -3.58
CA ASP A 89 17.13 -6.65 -2.29
C ASP A 89 17.62 -8.13 -2.37
N GLY A 90 18.16 -8.57 -3.52
CA GLY A 90 18.63 -9.95 -3.73
C GLY A 90 17.51 -10.98 -3.90
N LEU A 91 16.28 -10.53 -4.16
CA LEU A 91 15.09 -11.36 -4.34
C LEU A 91 14.78 -11.52 -5.83
N SER A 92 14.45 -12.74 -6.24
CA SER A 92 14.00 -13.03 -7.60
C SER A 92 12.94 -14.12 -7.58
N TYR A 93 11.72 -13.73 -7.95
CA TYR A 93 10.59 -14.64 -8.10
C TYR A 93 10.00 -14.44 -9.50
N GLU A 94 9.81 -15.52 -10.24
CA GLU A 94 9.24 -15.45 -11.58
C GLU A 94 7.74 -15.11 -11.56
N ASN A 95 7.03 -15.66 -10.57
CA ASN A 95 5.59 -15.48 -10.39
C ASN A 95 5.30 -15.03 -8.96
N PHE A 96 4.60 -13.91 -8.82
CA PHE A 96 4.22 -13.37 -7.53
C PHE A 96 3.00 -12.46 -7.65
N LEU A 97 2.26 -12.33 -6.55
CA LEU A 97 1.29 -11.25 -6.42
C LEU A 97 1.98 -10.04 -5.83
N PHE A 98 1.64 -8.86 -6.31
CA PHE A 98 1.97 -7.62 -5.62
C PHE A 98 0.70 -6.87 -5.23
N ILE A 99 0.67 -6.45 -3.97
CA ILE A 99 -0.46 -5.82 -3.30
C ILE A 99 -0.10 -4.37 -3.06
N SER A 100 -0.67 -3.48 -3.87
CA SER A 100 -0.47 -2.04 -3.73
C SER A 100 -1.48 -1.46 -2.75
N ILE A 101 -1.02 -1.15 -1.54
CA ILE A 101 -1.83 -0.57 -0.46
C ILE A 101 -1.60 0.94 -0.44
N GLY A 102 -2.35 1.64 -1.29
CA GLY A 102 -2.39 3.10 -1.39
C GLY A 102 -3.63 3.66 -0.71
N THR A 103 -4.34 4.57 -1.39
CA THR A 103 -5.64 5.09 -0.93
C THR A 103 -6.66 3.95 -0.84
N GLY A 104 -6.77 3.13 -1.88
CA GLY A 104 -7.39 1.79 -1.83
C GLY A 104 -6.33 0.70 -1.94
N THR A 105 -6.76 -0.53 -2.22
CA THR A 105 -5.87 -1.67 -2.46
C THR A 105 -6.07 -2.26 -3.85
N SER A 106 -4.97 -2.47 -4.58
CA SER A 106 -4.97 -3.21 -5.84
C SER A 106 -4.14 -4.49 -5.72
N ILE A 107 -4.65 -5.57 -6.30
CA ILE A 107 -4.03 -6.90 -6.32
C ILE A 107 -3.71 -7.24 -7.76
N SER A 108 -2.44 -7.41 -8.05
CA SER A 108 -1.95 -7.67 -9.39
C SER A 108 -1.02 -8.87 -9.41
N LEU A 109 -1.05 -9.61 -10.51
CA LEU A 109 -0.22 -10.77 -10.77
C LEU A 109 0.94 -10.36 -11.67
N ASN A 110 2.15 -10.73 -11.27
CA ASN A 110 3.27 -10.89 -12.19
C ASN A 110 3.37 -12.37 -12.57
N ASN A 111 3.23 -12.66 -13.87
CA ASN A 111 3.38 -13.98 -14.44
C ASN A 111 4.53 -13.96 -15.46
N GLY A 112 5.74 -14.32 -15.03
CA GLY A 112 6.92 -14.34 -15.90
C GLY A 112 7.27 -13.00 -16.54
N GLY A 113 7.00 -11.88 -15.84
CA GLY A 113 7.19 -10.51 -16.34
C GLY A 113 5.95 -9.88 -16.96
N SER A 114 4.90 -10.66 -17.24
CA SER A 114 3.61 -10.13 -17.68
C SER A 114 2.80 -9.67 -16.46
N ILE A 115 2.45 -8.39 -16.43
CA ILE A 115 1.74 -7.78 -15.31
C ILE A 115 0.26 -7.61 -15.66
N SER A 116 -0.62 -8.13 -14.81
CA SER A 116 -2.08 -7.95 -14.97
C SER A 116 -2.75 -7.71 -13.62
N ARG A 117 -3.83 -6.91 -13.62
CA ARG A 117 -4.62 -6.69 -12.41
C ARG A 117 -5.61 -7.84 -12.24
N VAL A 118 -5.60 -8.47 -11.06
CA VAL A 118 -6.51 -9.55 -10.70
C VAL A 118 -7.78 -8.99 -10.08
N THR A 119 -7.64 -8.17 -9.04
CA THR A 119 -8.77 -7.61 -8.30
C THR A 119 -8.33 -6.40 -7.46
N GLY A 120 -9.22 -5.88 -6.62
CA GLY A 120 -8.88 -4.86 -5.62
C GLY A 120 -10.06 -4.53 -4.71
N SER A 121 -9.82 -3.61 -3.78
CA SER A 121 -10.80 -3.17 -2.79
C SER A 121 -10.64 -1.68 -2.50
N GLY A 122 -11.73 -1.04 -2.07
CA GLY A 122 -11.69 0.31 -1.51
C GLY A 122 -11.04 0.37 -0.12
N ILE A 123 -10.73 -0.78 0.49
CA ILE A 123 -10.09 -0.88 1.80
C ILE A 123 -8.59 -0.66 1.66
N GLY A 124 -8.08 0.42 2.25
CA GLY A 124 -6.67 0.80 2.21
C GLY A 124 -6.36 1.98 3.14
N GLY A 125 -5.36 2.78 2.79
CA GLY A 125 -4.95 3.95 3.57
C GLY A 125 -6.03 5.04 3.64
N GLY A 126 -6.85 5.19 2.60
CA GLY A 126 -8.00 6.10 2.61
C GLY A 126 -9.04 5.69 3.65
N THR A 127 -9.28 4.38 3.78
CA THR A 127 -10.15 3.82 4.83
C THR A 127 -9.57 4.04 6.22
N LEU A 128 -8.25 3.81 6.39
CA LEU A 128 -7.56 4.07 7.64
C LEU A 128 -7.74 5.53 8.08
N MET A 129 -7.51 6.49 7.18
CA MET A 129 -7.66 7.91 7.47
C MET A 129 -9.11 8.31 7.71
N GLY A 130 -10.03 7.90 6.83
CA GLY A 130 -11.43 8.29 6.90
C GLY A 130 -12.15 7.70 8.11
N LEU A 131 -12.12 6.37 8.27
CA LEU A 131 -12.74 5.70 9.41
C LEU A 131 -11.97 5.98 10.70
N GLY A 132 -10.65 6.07 10.65
CA GLY A 132 -9.83 6.41 11.82
C GLY A 132 -10.26 7.76 12.41
N ARG A 133 -10.50 8.77 11.57
CA ARG A 133 -11.02 10.07 12.00
C ARG A 133 -12.42 9.96 12.60
N LEU A 134 -13.32 9.18 12.01
CA LEU A 134 -14.67 8.99 12.54
C LEU A 134 -14.66 8.29 13.91
N LEU A 135 -13.79 7.29 14.08
CA LEU A 135 -13.73 6.46 15.29
C LEU A 135 -12.97 7.12 16.45
N THR A 136 -11.95 7.92 16.15
CA THR A 136 -11.00 8.45 17.16
C THR A 136 -10.98 9.98 17.25
N GLY A 137 -11.49 10.66 16.22
CA GLY A 137 -11.33 12.09 16.02
C GLY A 137 -9.97 12.51 15.45
N GLU A 138 -9.04 11.58 15.20
CA GLU A 138 -7.69 11.89 14.73
C GLU A 138 -7.60 11.93 13.20
N GLY A 139 -6.96 12.98 12.67
CA GLY A 139 -6.81 13.23 11.23
C GLY A 139 -5.38 13.09 10.72
N ASP A 140 -4.40 12.89 11.60
CA ASP A 140 -3.00 12.67 11.23
C ASP A 140 -2.67 11.17 11.14
N PHE A 141 -1.98 10.80 10.05
CA PHE A 141 -1.62 9.40 9.79
C PHE A 141 -0.70 8.82 10.86
N SER A 142 0.33 9.58 11.28
CA SER A 142 1.32 9.09 12.25
C SER A 142 0.70 8.88 13.63
N LYS A 143 -0.24 9.75 14.03
CA LYS A 143 -0.99 9.60 15.27
C LYS A 143 -1.96 8.42 15.21
N LEU A 144 -2.67 8.19 14.10
CA LEU A 144 -3.51 7.00 13.94
C LEU A 144 -2.69 5.71 14.07
N VAL A 145 -1.50 5.67 13.46
CA VAL A 145 -0.58 4.54 13.61
C VAL A 145 -0.12 4.37 15.07
N SER A 146 0.18 5.47 15.76
CA SER A 146 0.57 5.43 17.18
C SER A 146 -0.55 4.92 18.09
N LEU A 147 -1.80 5.33 17.83
CA LEU A 147 -2.97 4.85 18.55
C LEU A 147 -3.14 3.33 18.32
N ALA A 148 -3.06 2.89 17.06
CA ALA A 148 -3.17 1.48 16.71
C ALA A 148 -2.06 0.63 17.36
N ALA A 149 -0.84 1.16 17.47
CA ALA A 149 0.27 0.47 18.12
C ALA A 149 0.10 0.33 19.65
N SER A 150 -0.68 1.21 20.26
CA SER A 150 -0.89 1.25 21.72
C SER A 150 -2.17 0.52 22.15
N GLY A 151 -3.04 0.20 21.20
CA GLY A 151 -4.33 -0.43 21.44
C GLY A 151 -4.29 -1.96 21.34
N LYS A 152 -5.40 -2.57 21.73
CA LYS A 152 -5.65 -4.01 21.62
C LYS A 152 -6.95 -4.24 20.86
N ALA A 153 -6.82 -4.73 19.63
CA ALA A 153 -7.96 -5.01 18.75
C ALA A 153 -9.00 -5.94 19.43
N GLU A 154 -8.56 -6.92 20.22
CA GLU A 154 -9.42 -7.86 20.96
C GLU A 154 -10.37 -7.20 21.99
N ASN A 155 -10.14 -5.94 22.38
CA ASN A 155 -11.07 -5.18 23.22
C ASN A 155 -12.29 -4.68 22.42
N ALA A 156 -12.14 -4.48 21.11
CA ALA A 156 -13.19 -4.02 20.21
C ALA A 156 -13.76 -5.14 19.33
N ASP A 157 -12.93 -6.13 18.99
CA ASP A 157 -13.26 -7.23 18.09
C ASP A 157 -13.86 -8.42 18.83
N LEU A 158 -14.91 -9.00 18.27
CA LEU A 158 -15.46 -10.27 18.72
C LEU A 158 -14.63 -11.40 18.14
N LEU A 159 -14.00 -12.21 18.99
CA LEU A 159 -13.17 -13.34 18.60
C LEU A 159 -13.98 -14.64 18.63
N VAL A 160 -13.50 -15.67 17.94
CA VAL A 160 -14.16 -16.98 17.91
C VAL A 160 -14.30 -17.56 19.33
N LYS A 161 -13.28 -17.44 20.18
CA LYS A 161 -13.35 -17.91 21.58
C LYS A 161 -14.48 -17.24 22.38
N ASP A 162 -14.83 -16.00 22.05
CA ASP A 162 -15.88 -15.27 22.77
C ASP A 162 -17.28 -15.81 22.44
N ILE A 163 -17.45 -16.41 21.26
CA ILE A 163 -18.71 -17.03 20.81
C ILE A 163 -18.88 -18.44 21.40
N TYR A 164 -17.81 -19.23 21.40
CA TYR A 164 -17.87 -20.64 21.82
C TYR A 164 -17.74 -20.84 23.33
N SER A 165 -17.27 -19.83 24.07
CA SER A 165 -17.13 -19.90 25.53
C SER A 165 -18.42 -20.35 26.23
N PRO A 166 -18.36 -21.26 27.22
CA PRO A 166 -17.15 -21.84 27.84
C PRO A 166 -16.64 -23.12 27.17
N PHE A 167 -17.12 -23.47 25.98
CA PHE A 167 -16.77 -24.70 25.27
C PHE A 167 -15.60 -24.51 24.29
N ASP A 168 -15.02 -25.63 23.86
CA ASP A 168 -13.96 -25.63 22.85
C ASP A 168 -14.47 -25.19 21.47
N SER A 169 -13.66 -24.40 20.79
CA SER A 169 -13.94 -23.93 19.43
C SER A 169 -13.41 -24.91 18.38
N PRO A 170 -14.13 -25.15 17.27
CA PRO A 170 -13.62 -25.95 16.14
C PRO A 170 -12.54 -25.23 15.33
N LEU A 171 -12.34 -23.93 15.55
CA LEU A 171 -11.31 -23.09 14.93
C LEU A 171 -10.39 -22.50 16.01
N ASP A 172 -9.25 -21.94 15.60
CA ASP A 172 -8.40 -21.18 16.51
C ASP A 172 -9.21 -20.03 17.14
N GLY A 173 -9.35 -20.06 18.47
CA GLY A 173 -10.15 -19.11 19.24
C GLY A 173 -9.62 -17.68 19.20
N SER A 174 -8.38 -17.46 18.77
CA SER A 174 -7.78 -16.14 18.60
C SER A 174 -8.17 -15.45 17.30
N LEU A 175 -8.82 -16.17 16.37
CA LEU A 175 -9.31 -15.59 15.12
C LEU A 175 -10.45 -14.61 15.37
N THR A 176 -10.47 -13.54 14.58
CA THR A 176 -11.56 -12.58 14.55
C THR A 176 -12.80 -13.21 13.96
N ALA A 177 -13.90 -13.22 14.71
CA ALA A 177 -15.22 -13.61 14.21
C ALA A 177 -15.96 -12.39 13.63
N SER A 178 -15.83 -11.23 14.27
CA SER A 178 -16.41 -9.97 13.79
C SER A 178 -15.61 -8.76 14.29
N ASN A 179 -15.01 -8.01 13.36
CA ASN A 179 -14.34 -6.75 13.68
C ASN A 179 -15.36 -5.76 14.27
N PHE A 180 -14.97 -5.03 15.32
CA PHE A 180 -15.81 -4.12 16.10
C PHE A 180 -17.05 -4.77 16.78
N GLY A 181 -17.20 -6.09 16.74
CA GLY A 181 -18.38 -6.80 17.24
C GLY A 181 -18.61 -6.74 18.75
N LYS A 182 -17.63 -6.29 19.54
CA LYS A 182 -17.80 -6.07 21.00
C LYS A 182 -18.29 -4.67 21.35
N ILE A 183 -18.24 -3.72 20.42
CA ILE A 183 -18.63 -2.34 20.70
C ILE A 183 -20.13 -2.27 20.90
N LYS A 184 -20.55 -2.06 22.15
CA LYS A 184 -21.96 -1.83 22.54
C LYS A 184 -22.23 -0.38 22.95
N ASP A 185 -21.20 0.30 23.43
CA ASP A 185 -21.22 1.69 23.88
C ASP A 185 -19.82 2.34 23.71
N ASP A 186 -19.69 3.58 24.16
CA ASP A 186 -18.48 4.40 23.99
C ASP A 186 -17.33 4.04 24.95
N GLN A 187 -17.39 2.92 25.68
CA GLN A 187 -16.35 2.56 26.65
C GLN A 187 -15.03 2.10 26.01
N VAL A 188 -15.04 1.76 24.71
CA VAL A 188 -13.83 1.34 24.00
C VAL A 188 -12.92 2.53 23.70
N SER A 189 -11.65 2.40 24.09
CA SER A 189 -10.63 3.43 23.91
C SER A 189 -10.38 3.77 22.44
N LYS A 190 -9.78 4.94 22.17
CA LYS A 190 -9.43 5.35 20.79
C LYS A 190 -8.34 4.45 20.22
N GLU A 191 -7.43 4.03 21.07
CA GLU A 191 -6.32 3.12 20.81
C GLU A 191 -6.87 1.77 20.35
N ASP A 192 -7.81 1.18 21.10
CA ASP A 192 -8.42 -0.11 20.76
C ASP A 192 -9.24 -0.02 19.45
N LYS A 193 -9.97 1.09 19.24
CA LYS A 193 -10.67 1.37 17.97
C LYS A 193 -9.70 1.46 16.79
N ALA A 194 -8.56 2.14 16.95
CA ALA A 194 -7.53 2.25 15.91
C ALA A 194 -6.83 0.91 15.64
N ALA A 195 -6.59 0.11 16.68
CA ALA A 195 -6.02 -1.23 16.56
C ALA A 195 -6.97 -2.17 15.80
N SER A 196 -8.26 -2.18 16.17
CA SER A 196 -9.30 -2.95 15.48
C SER A 196 -9.48 -2.52 14.01
N LEU A 197 -9.46 -1.21 13.72
CA LEU A 197 -9.49 -0.71 12.35
C LEU A 197 -8.30 -1.23 11.53
N THR A 198 -7.11 -1.23 12.12
CA THR A 198 -5.90 -1.72 11.46
C THR A 198 -5.96 -3.23 11.24
N SER A 199 -6.46 -4.00 12.20
CA SER A 199 -6.74 -5.43 12.04
C SER A 199 -7.72 -5.71 10.90
N MET A 200 -8.88 -5.03 10.88
CA MET A 200 -9.89 -5.21 9.83
C MET A 200 -9.32 -4.94 8.42
N ILE A 201 -8.52 -3.88 8.29
CA ILE A 201 -7.84 -3.55 7.02
C ILE A 201 -6.88 -4.69 6.64
N ALA A 202 -6.02 -5.13 7.57
CA ALA A 202 -5.05 -6.19 7.32
C ALA A 202 -5.72 -7.52 6.94
N GLU A 203 -6.68 -7.97 7.75
CA GLU A 203 -7.44 -9.22 7.56
C GLU A 203 -8.13 -9.23 6.19
N THR A 204 -8.80 -8.13 5.83
CA THR A 204 -9.49 -8.04 4.54
C THR A 204 -8.52 -8.12 3.36
N ILE A 205 -7.39 -7.41 3.44
CA ILE A 205 -6.37 -7.44 2.39
C ILE A 205 -5.73 -8.83 2.27
N VAL A 206 -5.43 -9.48 3.39
CA VAL A 206 -4.83 -10.81 3.43
C VAL A 206 -5.79 -11.87 2.89
N LEU A 207 -7.06 -11.83 3.26
CA LEU A 207 -8.06 -12.77 2.73
C LEU A 207 -8.21 -12.63 1.21
N LEU A 208 -8.34 -11.41 0.69
CA LEU A 208 -8.45 -11.17 -0.75
C LEU A 208 -7.19 -11.58 -1.52
N SER A 209 -6.01 -11.24 -0.98
CA SER A 209 -4.73 -11.57 -1.63
C SER A 209 -4.41 -13.06 -1.59
N THR A 210 -4.75 -13.76 -0.50
CA THR A 210 -4.59 -15.21 -0.39
C THR A 210 -5.52 -15.94 -1.35
N GLN A 211 -6.79 -15.52 -1.45
CA GLN A 211 -7.73 -16.11 -2.41
C GLN A 211 -7.24 -15.95 -3.86
N ALA A 212 -6.73 -14.77 -4.21
CA ALA A 212 -6.11 -14.54 -5.52
C ALA A 212 -4.84 -15.39 -5.69
N ALA A 213 -4.04 -15.55 -4.65
CA ALA A 213 -2.83 -16.35 -4.70
C ALA A 213 -3.15 -17.83 -4.93
N ASP A 214 -4.18 -18.37 -4.27
CA ASP A 214 -4.63 -19.75 -4.45
C ASP A 214 -5.16 -19.98 -5.87
N GLN A 215 -5.99 -19.07 -6.38
CA GLN A 215 -6.53 -19.15 -7.75
C GLN A 215 -5.42 -19.22 -8.81
N HIS A 216 -4.30 -18.52 -8.57
CA HIS A 216 -3.18 -18.43 -9.50
C HIS A 216 -1.97 -19.29 -9.10
N GLN A 217 -2.11 -20.16 -8.09
CA GLN A 217 -1.05 -21.03 -7.58
C GLN A 217 0.24 -20.28 -7.20
N ILE A 218 0.07 -19.10 -6.60
CA ILE A 218 1.15 -18.23 -6.14
C ILE A 218 1.43 -18.47 -4.66
N GLU A 219 2.72 -18.48 -4.33
CA GLU A 219 3.23 -18.60 -2.96
C GLU A 219 3.63 -17.24 -2.36
N TYR A 220 4.27 -16.38 -3.16
CA TYR A 220 4.85 -15.10 -2.71
C TYR A 220 3.88 -13.94 -2.91
N ILE A 221 3.65 -13.18 -1.84
CA ILE A 221 2.81 -11.98 -1.83
C ILE A 221 3.66 -10.78 -1.42
N ILE A 222 3.88 -9.87 -2.36
CA ILE A 222 4.74 -8.69 -2.19
C ILE A 222 3.86 -7.49 -1.80
N TYR A 223 4.05 -6.97 -0.59
CA TYR A 223 3.29 -5.82 -0.10
C TYR A 223 4.03 -4.51 -0.38
N ILE A 224 3.36 -3.61 -1.10
CA ILE A 224 3.89 -2.30 -1.49
C ILE A 224 2.88 -1.18 -1.17
N GLY A 225 3.27 0.07 -1.40
CA GLY A 225 2.39 1.23 -1.21
C GLY A 225 2.69 2.07 0.03
N SER A 226 2.25 3.31 0.00
CA SER A 226 2.63 4.33 0.98
C SER A 226 2.02 4.10 2.37
N THR A 227 0.87 3.41 2.46
CA THR A 227 0.20 3.10 3.74
C THR A 227 1.06 2.21 4.65
N LEU A 228 2.03 1.50 4.08
CA LEU A 228 2.99 0.67 4.82
C LEU A 228 4.16 1.48 5.39
N ARG A 229 4.41 2.71 4.91
CA ARG A 229 5.52 3.52 5.39
C ARG A 229 5.25 3.94 6.83
N HIS A 230 6.21 3.65 7.71
CA HIS A 230 6.12 3.93 9.15
C HIS A 230 4.90 3.32 9.85
N ASN A 231 4.22 2.35 9.24
CA ASN A 231 3.05 1.68 9.79
C ASN A 231 3.42 0.24 10.21
N ALA A 232 4.18 0.14 11.30
CA ALA A 232 4.61 -1.14 11.85
C ALA A 232 3.43 -2.05 12.25
N PRO A 233 2.33 -1.54 12.87
CA PRO A 233 1.18 -2.38 13.21
C PRO A 233 0.57 -3.08 11.99
N LEU A 234 0.31 -2.34 10.91
CA LEU A 234 -0.26 -2.92 9.70
C LEU A 234 0.70 -3.96 9.07
N LYS A 235 2.00 -3.65 8.98
CA LYS A 235 3.00 -4.58 8.44
C LYS A 235 3.03 -5.90 9.21
N HIS A 236 3.04 -5.81 10.54
CA HIS A 236 3.06 -6.98 11.40
C HIS A 236 1.82 -7.86 11.22
N LEU A 237 0.63 -7.25 11.10
CA LEU A 237 -0.62 -7.98 10.89
C LEU A 237 -0.69 -8.63 9.50
N LEU A 238 -0.26 -7.91 8.46
CA LEU A 238 -0.14 -8.46 7.10
C LEU A 238 0.80 -9.67 7.10
N GLU A 239 1.98 -9.55 7.71
CA GLU A 239 2.94 -10.65 7.81
C GLU A 239 2.36 -11.86 8.55
N LYS A 240 1.82 -11.64 9.75
CA LYS A 240 1.24 -12.67 10.62
C LYS A 240 0.14 -13.44 9.90
N TYR A 241 -0.86 -12.75 9.36
CA TYR A 241 -2.02 -13.41 8.76
C TYR A 241 -1.70 -14.06 7.42
N THR A 242 -0.79 -13.48 6.63
CA THR A 242 -0.34 -14.10 5.37
C THR A 242 0.37 -15.43 5.63
N ALA A 243 1.29 -15.45 6.61
CA ALA A 243 1.99 -16.66 7.01
C ALA A 243 1.04 -17.71 7.61
N MET A 244 0.07 -17.27 8.42
CA MET A 244 -0.97 -18.15 8.98
C MET A 244 -1.78 -18.86 7.89
N LEU A 245 -2.02 -18.22 6.74
CA LEU A 245 -2.71 -18.81 5.60
C LEU A 245 -1.78 -19.54 4.62
N GLY A 246 -0.53 -19.83 5.03
CA GLY A 246 0.41 -20.63 4.25
C GLY A 246 1.02 -19.91 3.04
N LYS A 247 0.96 -18.57 3.00
CA LYS A 247 1.61 -17.75 1.97
C LYS A 247 2.87 -17.07 2.51
N LYS A 248 3.75 -16.63 1.62
CA LYS A 248 5.02 -15.98 1.97
C LYS A 248 4.91 -14.46 1.79
N PRO A 249 4.71 -13.68 2.86
CA PRO A 249 4.70 -12.22 2.78
C PRO A 249 6.12 -11.70 2.50
N VAL A 250 6.23 -10.70 1.63
CA VAL A 250 7.49 -10.03 1.32
C VAL A 250 7.26 -8.53 1.35
N PHE A 251 8.16 -7.81 2.02
CA PHE A 251 8.22 -6.36 2.00
C PHE A 251 9.54 -5.92 1.40
N ILE A 252 9.49 -4.95 0.49
CA ILE A 252 10.67 -4.42 -0.19
C ILE A 252 10.95 -3.00 0.22
N GLN A 253 12.24 -2.64 0.26
CA GLN A 253 12.63 -1.26 0.55
C GLN A 253 12.12 -0.35 -0.57
N ASN A 254 11.66 0.85 -0.21
CA ASN A 254 11.11 1.84 -1.15
C ASN A 254 9.86 1.38 -1.94
N GLY A 255 9.16 0.31 -1.52
CA GLY A 255 7.97 -0.20 -2.22
C GLY A 255 6.85 0.83 -2.44
N ALA A 256 6.81 1.91 -1.67
CA ALA A 256 5.87 3.02 -1.90
C ALA A 256 6.12 3.80 -3.20
N TYR A 257 7.29 3.63 -3.81
CA TYR A 257 7.74 4.34 -5.00
C TYR A 257 7.75 3.45 -6.26
N CYS A 258 7.25 2.21 -6.19
CA CYS A 258 7.26 1.28 -7.34
C CYS A 258 6.65 1.89 -8.61
N GLY A 259 5.50 2.57 -8.50
CA GLY A 259 4.86 3.22 -9.65
C GLY A 259 5.75 4.28 -10.29
N ALA A 260 6.25 5.23 -9.49
CA ALA A 260 7.15 6.28 -9.98
C ALA A 260 8.45 5.70 -10.57
N LEU A 261 9.03 4.71 -9.90
CA LEU A 261 10.24 4.03 -10.35
C LEU A 261 10.03 3.30 -11.67
N GLY A 262 8.97 2.51 -11.80
CA GLY A 262 8.70 1.79 -13.05
C GLY A 262 8.37 2.72 -14.21
N ALA A 263 7.68 3.84 -13.95
CA ALA A 263 7.52 4.89 -14.96
C ALA A 263 8.88 5.42 -15.40
N MET A 264 9.79 5.76 -14.48
CA MET A 264 11.14 6.22 -14.79
C MET A 264 11.94 5.20 -15.61
N LEU A 265 11.84 3.91 -15.29
CA LEU A 265 12.53 2.82 -15.99
C LEU A 265 12.03 2.58 -17.41
N SER A 266 10.87 3.14 -17.77
CA SER A 266 10.31 3.06 -19.13
C SER A 266 10.87 4.12 -20.10
N LEU A 267 11.70 5.05 -19.59
CA LEU A 267 12.42 6.06 -20.36
C LEU A 267 13.78 5.53 -20.81
#